data_AF-A0AAV5XEG0-F1
#
_entry.id   AF-A0AAV5XEG0-F1
#
_cell.length_a   1.000
_cell.length_b   1.000
_cell.length_c   1.000
_cell.angle_alpha   90.00
_cell.angle_beta   90.00
_cell.angle_gamma   90.00
#
_symmetry.space_group_name_H-M   'P 1'
#
loop_
_entity.id
_entity.type
_entity.pdbx_description
1 polymer ?
#
loop_
_entity_poly.entity_id
_entity_poly.type
_entity_poly.pdbx_seq_one_letter_code
_entity_poly.pdbx_strand_id
1 'polypeptide(L)'
;MSYVNPEFSDDGRYMIWFEGIRMLPDSRLAGWVWQSGVNPETGELDPPDGKGFKAFEGTITGRANPGMDSRGVFYMGVDVDGRFVLARPNGPSAAQVTVLPTPPDVERRAIYPTSLQGREGGYVYWLKSHGSPYPGQAEWVELHYMDISHPDRTVVVERQEKPRFRWAPLDVVFSYWFPGAAKLIYGVKDGQGHLQVKELDATGQSPPRLLTNDPVDHINPKPFIFKGKRYLFSGIDRTAKSIVYVESAPGQPFAPLQTITVEGSALQRPCLAQSHEPFEFRGRLYTTFQLSDCGRAGLSFFTATGEVWLAEVEGNRRQWRISHAGDDVKNEPEPLVGRDHAWIFYSAYPKGGDPRRVVHQLWRMAVPSD
;
A
#
# COMPACT_ATOMS: atom_id res chain seq x y z
N MET A 1 7.27 17.00 -12.15
CA MET A 1 6.43 15.78 -12.28
C MET A 1 5.98 15.39 -10.89
N SER A 2 4.75 14.94 -10.72
CA SER A 2 4.19 14.64 -9.39
C SER A 2 3.90 13.15 -9.26
N TYR A 3 4.88 12.36 -8.81
CA TYR A 3 4.75 10.90 -8.65
C TYR A 3 4.06 10.56 -7.33
N VAL A 4 2.74 10.54 -7.32
CA VAL A 4 1.96 10.13 -6.14
C VAL A 4 1.73 8.63 -6.20
N ASN A 5 2.11 7.92 -5.14
CA ASN A 5 1.90 6.48 -4.97
C ASN A 5 2.43 5.67 -6.16
N PRO A 6 3.73 5.73 -6.46
CA PRO A 6 4.32 4.75 -7.35
C PRO A 6 4.05 3.35 -6.78
N GLU A 7 3.73 2.39 -7.63
CA GLU A 7 3.48 0.99 -7.29
C GLU A 7 4.06 0.13 -8.41
N PHE A 8 4.78 -0.95 -8.08
CA PHE A 8 5.37 -1.84 -9.07
C PHE A 8 4.54 -3.10 -9.26
N SER A 9 4.45 -3.60 -10.48
CA SER A 9 3.90 -4.93 -10.71
C SER A 9 4.79 -6.01 -10.12
N ASP A 10 4.19 -7.12 -9.68
CA ASP A 10 4.91 -8.25 -9.05
C ASP A 10 6.02 -8.86 -9.93
N ASP A 11 5.95 -8.71 -11.25
CA ASP A 11 6.99 -9.16 -12.18
C ASP A 11 8.06 -8.09 -12.45
N GLY A 12 7.97 -6.93 -11.80
CA GLY A 12 8.91 -5.83 -11.90
C GLY A 12 8.98 -5.18 -13.29
N ARG A 13 7.96 -5.37 -14.15
CA ARG A 13 7.97 -4.83 -15.53
C ARG A 13 7.32 -3.46 -15.66
N TYR A 14 6.43 -3.10 -14.75
CA TYR A 14 5.66 -1.86 -14.85
C TYR A 14 5.65 -1.09 -13.52
N MET A 15 5.67 0.24 -13.65
CA MET A 15 5.34 1.17 -12.57
C MET A 15 4.00 1.84 -12.88
N ILE A 16 3.08 1.81 -11.92
CA ILE A 16 1.79 2.49 -11.98
C ILE A 16 1.81 3.64 -10.97
N TRP A 17 1.34 4.82 -11.35
CA TRP A 17 1.36 5.99 -10.46
C TRP A 17 0.29 7.01 -10.82
N PHE A 18 0.04 7.96 -9.92
CA PHE A 18 -0.98 9.00 -10.08
C PHE A 18 -0.39 10.40 -10.20
N GLU A 19 -0.85 11.17 -11.18
CA GLU A 19 -0.52 12.60 -11.34
C GLU A 19 -1.74 13.47 -11.08
N GLY A 20 -1.76 14.22 -9.98
CA GLY A 20 -2.83 15.18 -9.68
C GLY A 20 -2.88 16.34 -10.70
N ILE A 21 -4.06 16.62 -11.26
CA ILE A 21 -4.24 17.66 -12.28
C ILE A 21 -5.20 18.77 -11.88
N ARG A 22 -6.29 18.45 -11.15
CA ARG A 22 -7.26 19.47 -10.70
C ARG A 22 -8.10 19.00 -9.52
N MET A 23 -8.63 19.96 -8.78
CA MET A 23 -9.68 19.71 -7.79
C MET A 23 -11.05 19.62 -8.48
N LEU A 24 -11.83 18.61 -8.12
CA LEU A 24 -13.25 18.49 -8.48
C LEU A 24 -14.11 19.36 -7.55
N PRO A 25 -15.37 19.68 -7.93
CA PRO A 25 -16.28 20.49 -7.11
C PRO A 25 -16.53 19.91 -5.71
N ASP A 26 -16.42 18.60 -5.55
CA ASP A 26 -16.57 17.86 -4.29
C ASP A 26 -15.26 17.75 -3.47
N SER A 27 -14.24 18.54 -3.81
CA SER A 27 -12.92 18.55 -3.16
C SER A 27 -12.11 17.25 -3.29
N ARG A 28 -12.45 16.35 -4.23
CA ARG A 28 -11.55 15.27 -4.65
C ARG A 28 -10.47 15.81 -5.58
N LEU A 29 -9.23 15.34 -5.43
CA LEU A 29 -8.18 15.61 -6.43
C LEU A 29 -8.32 14.59 -7.57
N ALA A 30 -8.67 15.08 -8.76
CA ALA A 30 -8.63 14.31 -9.99
C ALA A 30 -7.23 14.34 -10.61
N GLY A 31 -6.90 13.30 -11.37
CA GLY A 31 -5.57 13.12 -11.93
C GLY A 31 -5.50 12.00 -12.94
N TRP A 32 -4.36 11.91 -13.61
CA TRP A 32 -4.07 10.84 -14.56
C TRP A 32 -3.48 9.64 -13.83
N VAL A 33 -3.97 8.45 -14.17
CA VAL A 33 -3.28 7.20 -13.85
C VAL A 33 -2.32 6.90 -15.00
N TRP A 34 -1.04 6.86 -14.67
CA TRP A 34 0.05 6.59 -15.60
C TRP A 34 0.59 5.18 -15.41
N GLN A 35 1.05 4.61 -16.52
CA GLN A 35 1.84 3.39 -16.58
C GLN A 35 3.17 3.71 -17.26
N SER A 36 4.24 3.11 -16.77
CA SER A 36 5.57 3.12 -17.40
C SER A 36 6.14 1.72 -17.39
N GLY A 37 6.97 1.39 -18.38
CA GLY A 37 7.91 0.28 -18.24
C GLY A 37 8.97 0.62 -17.20
N VAL A 38 9.55 -0.41 -16.57
CA VAL A 38 10.73 -0.28 -15.72
C VAL A 38 11.68 -1.46 -15.95
N ASN A 39 12.98 -1.18 -15.93
CA ASN A 39 14.01 -2.19 -15.98
C ASN A 39 14.45 -2.55 -14.55
N PRO A 40 14.19 -3.78 -14.04
CA PRO A 40 14.54 -4.14 -12.68
C PRO A 40 16.06 -4.25 -12.44
N GLU A 41 16.88 -4.40 -13.49
CA GLU A 41 18.33 -4.47 -13.36
C GLU A 41 18.99 -3.09 -13.24
N THR A 42 18.40 -2.05 -13.86
CA THR A 42 18.96 -0.68 -13.85
C THR A 42 18.11 0.32 -13.05
N GLY A 43 16.89 -0.09 -12.67
CA GLY A 43 15.86 0.75 -12.08
C GLY A 43 15.31 1.81 -13.04
N GLU A 44 15.72 1.83 -14.31
CA GLU A 44 15.36 2.91 -15.25
C GLU A 44 13.92 2.77 -15.71
N LEU A 45 13.24 3.91 -15.83
CA LEU A 45 11.89 4.01 -16.37
C LEU A 45 11.94 4.11 -17.90
N ASP A 46 10.96 3.51 -18.55
CA ASP A 46 10.71 3.64 -19.99
C ASP A 46 9.26 4.10 -20.23
N PRO A 47 9.04 5.37 -20.63
CA PRO A 47 10.04 6.42 -20.89
C PRO A 47 10.71 6.96 -19.60
N PRO A 48 11.84 7.69 -19.70
CA PRO A 48 12.58 8.17 -18.53
C PRO A 48 11.81 9.09 -17.58
N ASP A 49 10.75 9.74 -18.06
CA ASP A 49 9.87 10.59 -17.27
C ASP A 49 8.70 9.81 -16.61
N GLY A 50 8.62 8.50 -16.84
CA GLY A 50 7.59 7.62 -16.31
C GLY A 50 6.20 7.83 -16.94
N LYS A 51 6.06 8.62 -18.00
CA LYS A 51 4.78 8.93 -18.66
C LYS A 51 4.57 8.09 -19.92
N GLY A 52 4.65 6.78 -19.80
CA GLY A 52 4.52 5.86 -20.93
C GLY A 52 3.11 5.81 -21.51
N PHE A 53 2.14 5.38 -20.71
CA PHE A 53 0.74 5.28 -21.11
C PHE A 53 -0.17 5.99 -20.13
N LYS A 54 -1.06 6.83 -20.66
CA LYS A 54 -2.07 7.55 -19.89
C LYS A 54 -3.37 6.73 -19.88
N ALA A 55 -3.60 5.96 -18.83
CA ALA A 55 -4.63 4.93 -18.83
C ALA A 55 -6.05 5.47 -18.74
N PHE A 56 -6.31 6.27 -17.72
CA PHE A 56 -7.60 6.91 -17.48
C PHE A 56 -7.44 8.07 -16.49
N GLU A 57 -8.49 8.86 -16.38
CA GLU A 57 -8.58 9.92 -15.37
C GLU A 57 -9.29 9.39 -14.13
N GLY A 58 -8.61 9.41 -12.99
CA GLY A 58 -9.13 8.91 -11.71
C GLY A 58 -9.06 9.97 -10.61
N THR A 59 -9.18 9.52 -9.36
CA THR A 59 -9.01 10.36 -8.17
C THR A 59 -7.87 9.86 -7.30
N ILE A 60 -7.26 10.74 -6.49
CA ILE A 60 -6.15 10.35 -5.61
C ILE A 60 -6.54 9.27 -4.60
N THR A 61 -7.82 9.19 -4.21
CA THR A 61 -8.33 8.18 -3.29
C THR A 61 -8.72 6.89 -4.02
N GLY A 62 -9.17 7.00 -5.27
CA GLY A 62 -9.50 5.90 -6.17
C GLY A 62 -8.35 5.45 -7.08
N ARG A 63 -7.11 5.78 -6.69
CA ARG A 63 -5.88 5.50 -7.45
C ARG A 63 -5.73 4.00 -7.76
N ALA A 64 -5.03 3.71 -8.85
CA ALA A 64 -4.92 2.36 -9.36
C ALA A 64 -3.72 1.62 -8.76
N ASN A 65 -3.91 0.35 -8.42
CA ASN A 65 -2.84 -0.52 -7.94
C ASN A 65 -2.69 -1.74 -8.85
N PRO A 66 -1.44 -2.24 -9.00
CA PRO A 66 -1.16 -3.40 -9.83
C PRO A 66 -1.66 -4.69 -9.17
N GLY A 67 -2.02 -5.64 -10.02
CA GLY A 67 -2.30 -7.04 -9.70
C GLY A 67 -1.77 -7.93 -10.81
N MET A 68 -1.94 -9.23 -10.63
CA MET A 68 -1.52 -10.21 -11.62
C MET A 68 -2.49 -11.38 -11.66
N ASP A 69 -2.72 -11.89 -12.85
CA ASP A 69 -3.53 -13.08 -13.09
C ASP A 69 -2.82 -13.98 -14.11
N SER A 70 -3.47 -15.06 -14.52
CA SER A 70 -2.92 -16.01 -15.52
C SER A 70 -2.67 -15.38 -16.90
N ARG A 71 -3.18 -14.17 -17.16
CA ARG A 71 -2.95 -13.40 -18.38
C ARG A 71 -1.85 -12.33 -18.19
N GLY A 72 -1.22 -12.28 -17.03
CA GLY A 72 -0.14 -11.36 -16.68
C GLY A 72 -0.63 -10.16 -15.86
N VAL A 73 0.16 -9.08 -15.90
CA VAL A 73 -0.11 -7.86 -15.13
C VAL A 73 -1.39 -7.21 -15.58
N PHE A 74 -2.13 -6.67 -14.61
CA PHE A 74 -3.16 -5.67 -14.82
C PHE A 74 -3.11 -4.65 -13.68
N TYR A 75 -3.80 -3.53 -13.80
CA TYR A 75 -4.02 -2.61 -12.68
C TYR A 75 -5.45 -2.13 -12.71
N MET A 76 -5.96 -1.83 -11.52
CA MET A 76 -7.34 -1.41 -11.34
C MET A 76 -7.42 -0.21 -10.43
N GLY A 77 -8.24 0.76 -10.82
CA GLY A 77 -8.66 1.89 -10.01
C GLY A 77 -10.10 2.25 -10.30
N VAL A 78 -10.50 3.46 -9.89
CA VAL A 78 -11.78 4.04 -10.31
C VAL A 78 -11.56 5.37 -11.03
N ASP A 79 -12.39 5.62 -12.04
CA ASP A 79 -12.40 6.93 -12.69
C ASP A 79 -13.07 8.01 -11.82
N VAL A 80 -13.12 9.24 -12.31
CA VAL A 80 -13.73 10.37 -11.60
C VAL A 80 -15.21 10.19 -11.27
N ASP A 81 -15.92 9.38 -12.07
CA ASP A 81 -17.34 9.03 -11.90
C ASP A 81 -17.53 7.80 -10.98
N GLY A 82 -16.45 7.19 -10.51
CA GLY A 82 -16.48 6.06 -9.60
C GLY A 82 -16.67 4.71 -10.30
N ARG A 83 -16.49 4.63 -11.63
CA ARG A 83 -16.51 3.35 -12.36
C ARG A 83 -15.20 2.61 -12.18
N PHE A 84 -15.24 1.31 -11.97
CA PHE A 84 -14.03 0.49 -11.99
C PHE A 84 -13.43 0.47 -13.39
N VAL A 85 -12.13 0.79 -13.47
CA VAL A 85 -11.35 0.74 -14.69
C VAL A 85 -10.21 -0.26 -14.50
N LEU A 86 -10.18 -1.28 -15.35
CA LEU A 86 -9.11 -2.26 -15.45
C LEU A 86 -8.27 -1.94 -16.68
N ALA A 87 -6.96 -1.88 -16.51
CA ALA A 87 -6.02 -1.73 -17.63
C ALA A 87 -5.02 -2.88 -17.63
N ARG A 88 -4.80 -3.47 -18.80
CA ARG A 88 -3.86 -4.56 -19.02
C ARG A 88 -2.71 -4.08 -19.92
N PRO A 89 -1.49 -3.87 -19.38
CA PRO A 89 -0.32 -3.50 -20.17
C PRO A 89 -0.06 -4.50 -21.30
N ASN A 90 0.29 -3.99 -22.48
CA ASN A 90 0.87 -4.78 -23.58
C ASN A 90 2.20 -4.19 -24.08
N GLY A 91 2.74 -3.21 -23.37
CA GLY A 91 4.04 -2.59 -23.58
C GLY A 91 4.27 -1.42 -22.60
N PRO A 92 5.46 -0.81 -22.57
CA PRO A 92 5.74 0.33 -21.69
C PRO A 92 4.80 1.53 -21.88
N SER A 93 4.33 1.74 -23.12
CA SER A 93 3.50 2.87 -23.55
C SER A 93 2.13 2.48 -24.10
N ALA A 94 1.65 1.26 -23.81
CA ALA A 94 0.34 0.80 -24.27
C ALA A 94 -0.33 -0.16 -23.28
N ALA A 95 -1.67 -0.10 -23.23
CA ALA A 95 -2.51 -1.03 -22.49
C ALA A 95 -3.90 -1.16 -23.11
N GLN A 96 -4.56 -2.29 -22.86
CA GLN A 96 -5.99 -2.45 -23.11
C GLN A 96 -6.76 -1.98 -21.87
N VAL A 97 -7.65 -0.99 -22.03
CA VAL A 97 -8.48 -0.44 -20.95
C VAL A 97 -9.91 -0.96 -21.06
N THR A 98 -10.47 -1.43 -19.96
CA THR A 98 -11.84 -1.94 -19.85
C THR A 98 -12.52 -1.33 -18.64
N VAL A 99 -13.72 -0.78 -18.83
CA VAL A 99 -14.59 -0.35 -17.73
C VAL A 99 -15.45 -1.54 -17.33
N LEU A 100 -15.42 -1.90 -16.04
CA LEU A 100 -16.24 -2.99 -15.53
C LEU A 100 -17.71 -2.57 -15.38
N PRO A 101 -18.67 -3.48 -15.52
CA PRO A 101 -20.11 -3.15 -15.48
C PRO A 101 -20.63 -2.88 -14.07
N THR A 102 -19.80 -2.99 -13.03
CA THR A 102 -20.17 -2.64 -11.65
C THR A 102 -20.70 -1.21 -11.60
N PRO A 103 -21.85 -0.94 -10.93
CA PRO A 103 -22.40 0.41 -10.86
C PRO A 103 -21.37 1.44 -10.35
N PRO A 104 -21.31 2.66 -10.95
CA PRO A 104 -20.41 3.71 -10.49
C PRO A 104 -20.69 4.11 -9.03
N ASP A 105 -19.63 4.38 -8.26
CA ASP A 105 -19.72 4.85 -6.88
C ASP A 105 -18.49 5.72 -6.55
N VAL A 106 -18.73 7.01 -6.33
CA VAL A 106 -17.69 8.02 -6.09
C VAL A 106 -17.10 7.95 -4.67
N GLU A 107 -17.71 7.18 -3.76
CA GLU A 107 -17.23 6.99 -2.39
C GLU A 107 -16.16 5.89 -2.27
N ARG A 108 -15.84 5.20 -3.38
CA ARG A 108 -14.80 4.18 -3.43
C ARG A 108 -13.40 4.78 -3.32
N ARG A 109 -12.54 4.11 -2.57
CA ARG A 109 -11.12 4.43 -2.44
C ARG A 109 -10.30 3.18 -2.12
N ALA A 110 -8.97 3.30 -2.18
CA ALA A 110 -8.03 2.22 -1.85
C ALA A 110 -8.37 0.94 -2.64
N ILE A 111 -8.23 0.99 -3.96
CA ILE A 111 -8.59 -0.09 -4.87
C ILE A 111 -7.40 -1.02 -5.06
N TYR A 112 -7.44 -2.23 -4.52
CA TYR A 112 -6.29 -3.15 -4.60
C TYR A 112 -6.73 -4.52 -5.12
N PRO A 113 -6.26 -4.90 -6.32
CA PRO A 113 -6.48 -6.24 -6.84
C PRO A 113 -5.55 -7.26 -6.16
N THR A 114 -5.91 -8.53 -6.26
CA THR A 114 -5.04 -9.64 -5.89
C THR A 114 -3.96 -9.87 -6.95
N SER A 115 -2.89 -10.56 -6.54
CA SER A 115 -1.95 -11.22 -7.46
C SER A 115 -2.11 -12.75 -7.36
N LEU A 116 -2.78 -13.35 -8.35
CA LEU A 116 -3.12 -14.77 -8.45
C LEU A 116 -2.75 -15.32 -9.83
N GLN A 117 -1.46 -15.52 -10.08
CA GLN A 117 -0.92 -15.97 -11.39
C GLN A 117 -1.54 -17.29 -11.92
N GLY A 118 -2.10 -18.13 -11.04
CA GLY A 118 -2.72 -19.41 -11.41
C GLY A 118 -4.19 -19.33 -11.85
N ARG A 119 -4.79 -18.14 -11.88
CA ARG A 119 -6.23 -17.95 -12.13
C ARG A 119 -6.46 -16.78 -13.09
N GLU A 120 -7.45 -16.87 -13.98
CA GLU A 120 -7.86 -15.69 -14.77
C GLU A 120 -8.65 -14.70 -13.90
N GLY A 121 -8.28 -13.42 -13.95
CA GLY A 121 -8.78 -12.39 -13.05
C GLY A 121 -8.29 -12.58 -11.62
N GLY A 122 -9.18 -12.40 -10.67
CA GLY A 122 -8.86 -12.45 -9.25
C GLY A 122 -9.90 -11.72 -8.45
N TYR A 123 -9.52 -11.22 -7.29
CA TYR A 123 -10.37 -10.38 -6.47
C TYR A 123 -9.84 -8.95 -6.46
N VAL A 124 -10.71 -8.01 -6.18
CA VAL A 124 -10.34 -6.63 -5.86
C VAL A 124 -11.08 -6.21 -4.61
N TYR A 125 -10.37 -5.67 -3.63
CA TYR A 125 -11.00 -5.00 -2.49
C TYR A 125 -10.99 -3.50 -2.70
N TRP A 126 -11.93 -2.84 -2.04
CA TRP A 126 -11.92 -1.39 -1.86
C TRP A 126 -12.47 -1.01 -0.51
N LEU A 127 -12.09 0.18 -0.07
CA LEU A 127 -12.77 0.86 1.01
C LEU A 127 -13.84 1.79 0.43
N LYS A 128 -15.00 1.86 1.07
CA LYS A 128 -16.02 2.86 0.81
C LYS A 128 -16.09 3.82 2.00
N SER A 129 -16.10 5.11 1.74
CA SER A 129 -16.12 6.13 2.78
C SER A 129 -17.21 7.17 2.55
N HIS A 130 -18.16 7.20 3.48
CA HIS A 130 -19.33 8.04 3.36
C HIS A 130 -19.08 9.47 3.82
N GLY A 131 -19.62 10.42 3.05
CA GLY A 131 -19.55 11.86 3.32
C GLY A 131 -18.18 12.50 3.01
N SER A 132 -17.08 11.76 3.13
CA SER A 132 -15.76 12.20 2.68
C SER A 132 -14.90 11.01 2.23
N PRO A 133 -14.18 11.13 1.09
CA PRO A 133 -13.28 10.08 0.62
C PRO A 133 -11.95 10.08 1.39
N TYR A 134 -11.72 11.02 2.30
CA TYR A 134 -10.47 11.11 3.06
C TYR A 134 -10.56 10.37 4.41
N PRO A 135 -9.58 9.51 4.74
CA PRO A 135 -9.51 8.84 6.03
C PRO A 135 -9.65 9.80 7.23
N GLY A 136 -10.36 9.36 8.27
CA GLY A 136 -10.64 10.17 9.46
C GLY A 136 -11.67 11.30 9.27
N GLN A 137 -12.09 11.60 8.04
CA GLN A 137 -13.13 12.59 7.76
C GLN A 137 -14.50 11.96 7.46
N ALA A 138 -14.51 10.71 6.99
CA ALA A 138 -15.72 9.95 6.72
C ALA A 138 -16.62 9.78 7.97
N GLU A 139 -17.91 9.55 7.75
CA GLU A 139 -18.86 9.19 8.82
C GLU A 139 -18.68 7.72 9.25
N TRP A 140 -18.59 6.85 8.25
CA TRP A 140 -18.28 5.44 8.40
C TRP A 140 -17.38 4.96 7.25
N VAL A 141 -16.72 3.83 7.47
CA VAL A 141 -15.89 3.14 6.47
C VAL A 141 -16.37 1.70 6.32
N GLU A 142 -16.52 1.25 5.08
CA GLU A 142 -16.79 -0.16 4.77
C GLU A 142 -15.66 -0.77 3.98
N LEU A 143 -15.35 -2.04 4.26
CA LEU A 143 -14.52 -2.88 3.43
C LEU A 143 -15.40 -3.73 2.52
N HIS A 144 -15.08 -3.71 1.24
CA HIS A 144 -15.79 -4.47 0.21
C HIS A 144 -14.79 -5.28 -0.60
N TYR A 145 -15.25 -6.35 -1.24
CA TYR A 145 -14.52 -6.97 -2.34
C TYR A 145 -15.48 -7.50 -3.41
N MET A 146 -14.92 -7.81 -4.59
CA MET A 146 -15.60 -8.56 -5.63
C MET A 146 -14.63 -9.49 -6.35
N ASP A 147 -15.16 -10.54 -6.96
CA ASP A 147 -14.48 -11.33 -7.97
C ASP A 147 -14.52 -10.56 -9.31
N ILE A 148 -13.38 -10.29 -9.91
CA ILE A 148 -13.26 -9.51 -11.16
C ILE A 148 -13.99 -10.20 -12.32
N SER A 149 -14.11 -11.53 -12.28
CA SER A 149 -14.87 -12.30 -13.29
C SER A 149 -16.39 -12.22 -13.10
N HIS A 150 -16.85 -11.77 -11.93
CA HIS A 150 -18.26 -11.57 -11.58
C HIS A 150 -18.48 -10.15 -11.01
N PRO A 151 -18.23 -9.10 -11.80
CA PRO A 151 -18.20 -7.71 -11.35
C PRO A 151 -19.57 -7.15 -10.90
N ASP A 152 -20.65 -7.91 -11.11
CA ASP A 152 -22.00 -7.63 -10.62
C ASP A 152 -22.20 -8.04 -9.15
N ARG A 153 -21.27 -8.81 -8.57
CA ARG A 153 -21.39 -9.37 -7.21
C ARG A 153 -20.36 -8.75 -6.27
N THR A 154 -20.79 -7.75 -5.53
CA THR A 154 -19.99 -7.12 -4.48
C THR A 154 -20.34 -7.69 -3.11
N VAL A 155 -19.34 -7.94 -2.28
CA VAL A 155 -19.49 -8.42 -0.90
C VAL A 155 -19.04 -7.33 0.06
N VAL A 156 -19.90 -6.97 1.01
CA VAL A 156 -19.53 -6.12 2.16
C VAL A 156 -18.94 -7.01 3.25
N VAL A 157 -17.70 -6.77 3.63
CA VAL A 157 -16.99 -7.53 4.67
C VAL A 157 -17.31 -6.99 6.05
N GLU A 158 -17.15 -5.69 6.23
CA GLU A 158 -17.33 -5.04 7.53
C GLU A 158 -17.65 -3.55 7.34
N ARG A 159 -18.54 -3.02 8.18
CA ARG A 159 -18.78 -1.57 8.35
C ARG A 159 -18.25 -1.15 9.72
N GLN A 160 -17.48 -0.08 9.75
CA GLN A 160 -16.96 0.53 10.97
C GLN A 160 -17.38 1.99 11.05
N GLU A 161 -18.07 2.32 12.14
CA GLU A 161 -18.38 3.70 12.49
C GLU A 161 -17.10 4.44 12.87
N LYS A 162 -17.01 5.73 12.51
CA LYS A 162 -15.90 6.56 12.95
C LYS A 162 -16.09 7.01 14.41
N PRO A 163 -15.14 6.75 15.33
CA PRO A 163 -15.20 7.35 16.66
C PRO A 163 -15.04 8.89 16.53
N ARG A 164 -15.77 9.67 17.34
CA ARG A 164 -15.98 11.13 17.23
C ARG A 164 -14.72 12.01 16.95
N PHE A 165 -13.50 11.52 17.17
CA PHE A 165 -12.23 12.19 16.82
C PHE A 165 -11.10 11.22 16.41
N ARG A 166 -11.41 10.05 15.85
CA ARG A 166 -10.41 9.03 15.49
C ARG A 166 -10.66 8.44 14.12
N TRP A 167 -9.69 7.68 13.65
CA TRP A 167 -9.74 6.94 12.41
C TRP A 167 -10.41 5.59 12.67
N ALA A 168 -11.13 5.05 11.68
CA ALA A 168 -11.66 3.69 11.80
C ALA A 168 -10.49 2.69 11.85
N PRO A 169 -10.62 1.53 12.53
CA PRO A 169 -9.61 0.47 12.43
C PRO A 169 -9.20 0.13 10.98
N LEU A 170 -10.16 0.11 10.04
CA LEU A 170 -9.91 -0.04 8.60
C LEU A 170 -8.98 1.03 8.00
N ASP A 171 -8.93 2.23 8.56
CA ASP A 171 -8.04 3.31 8.10
C ASP A 171 -6.63 3.21 8.71
N VAL A 172 -6.48 2.61 9.88
CA VAL A 172 -5.21 2.59 10.64
C VAL A 172 -4.42 1.33 10.35
N VAL A 173 -5.07 0.18 10.40
CA VAL A 173 -4.46 -1.11 10.07
C VAL A 173 -4.34 -1.25 8.54
N PHE A 174 -5.18 -0.54 7.79
CA PHE A 174 -5.33 -0.73 6.35
C PHE A 174 -5.74 -2.17 6.01
N SER A 175 -5.99 -2.45 4.72
CA SER A 175 -6.32 -3.80 4.26
C SER A 175 -5.28 -4.23 3.23
N TYR A 176 -5.01 -5.52 3.12
CA TYR A 176 -4.10 -6.07 2.10
C TYR A 176 -4.48 -7.50 1.74
N TRP A 177 -4.22 -7.91 0.51
CA TRP A 177 -4.21 -9.33 0.16
C TRP A 177 -2.92 -9.99 0.64
N PHE A 178 -2.99 -11.22 1.13
CA PHE A 178 -1.79 -12.05 1.25
C PHE A 178 -1.23 -12.34 -0.15
N PRO A 179 0.09 -12.21 -0.37
CA PRO A 179 0.70 -12.52 -1.66
C PRO A 179 0.35 -13.93 -2.13
N GLY A 180 -0.09 -14.07 -3.38
CA GLY A 180 -0.43 -15.35 -3.99
C GLY A 180 -1.69 -16.04 -3.44
N ALA A 181 -2.49 -15.37 -2.59
CA ALA A 181 -3.68 -15.95 -1.98
C ALA A 181 -4.87 -14.99 -1.99
N ALA A 182 -6.08 -15.54 -2.10
CA ALA A 182 -7.33 -14.79 -1.98
C ALA A 182 -7.73 -14.58 -0.50
N LYS A 183 -6.75 -14.21 0.33
CA LYS A 183 -6.94 -13.96 1.77
C LYS A 183 -6.72 -12.49 2.06
N LEU A 184 -7.75 -11.82 2.54
CA LEU A 184 -7.78 -10.39 2.83
C LEU A 184 -7.52 -10.17 4.32
N ILE A 185 -6.50 -9.39 4.65
CA ILE A 185 -6.33 -8.88 6.00
C ILE A 185 -6.94 -7.50 6.15
N TYR A 186 -7.42 -7.19 7.35
CA TYR A 186 -8.01 -5.89 7.65
C TYR A 186 -8.05 -5.62 9.17
N GLY A 187 -8.20 -4.34 9.53
CA GLY A 187 -8.21 -3.90 10.92
C GLY A 187 -9.55 -4.01 11.61
N VAL A 188 -9.52 -4.38 12.88
CA VAL A 188 -10.66 -4.34 13.80
C VAL A 188 -10.24 -3.80 15.16
N LYS A 189 -11.20 -3.45 16.00
CA LYS A 189 -10.96 -3.15 17.41
C LYS A 189 -11.34 -4.37 18.25
N ASP A 190 -10.47 -4.81 19.15
CA ASP A 190 -10.78 -5.89 20.09
C ASP A 190 -11.61 -5.39 21.30
N GLY A 191 -11.94 -6.31 22.22
CA GLY A 191 -12.75 -6.00 23.41
C GLY A 191 -12.07 -5.07 24.41
N GLN A 192 -10.73 -4.99 24.38
CA GLN A 192 -9.89 -4.13 25.22
C GLN A 192 -9.65 -2.77 24.56
N GLY A 193 -9.94 -2.69 23.26
CA GLY A 193 -9.89 -1.49 22.47
C GLY A 193 -8.60 -1.30 21.68
N HIS A 194 -7.77 -2.34 21.57
CA HIS A 194 -6.60 -2.35 20.72
C HIS A 194 -6.98 -2.61 19.27
N LEU A 195 -6.19 -2.06 18.34
CA LEU A 195 -6.35 -2.27 16.91
C LEU A 195 -5.66 -3.58 16.50
N GLN A 196 -6.45 -4.60 16.19
CA GLN A 196 -6.01 -5.94 15.81
C GLN A 196 -6.23 -6.23 14.33
N VAL A 197 -5.57 -7.28 13.82
CA VAL A 197 -5.68 -7.73 12.44
C VAL A 197 -6.57 -8.95 12.35
N LYS A 198 -7.52 -8.95 11.41
CA LYS A 198 -8.30 -10.13 11.00
C LYS A 198 -7.92 -10.58 9.60
N GLU A 199 -8.24 -11.83 9.29
CA GLU A 199 -8.16 -12.43 7.96
C GLU A 199 -9.54 -12.96 7.54
N LEU A 200 -9.93 -12.67 6.31
CA LEU A 200 -11.04 -13.30 5.58
C LEU A 200 -10.49 -14.10 4.40
N ASP A 201 -11.02 -15.31 4.17
CA ASP A 201 -10.78 -16.08 2.94
C ASP A 201 -11.90 -15.78 1.92
N ALA A 202 -11.58 -15.13 0.80
CA ALA A 202 -12.54 -14.76 -0.23
C ALA A 202 -13.00 -15.93 -1.11
N THR A 203 -12.42 -17.12 -0.95
CA THR A 203 -12.83 -18.35 -1.65
C THR A 203 -13.79 -19.21 -0.83
N GLY A 204 -13.83 -19.00 0.49
CA GLY A 204 -14.53 -19.86 1.43
C GLY A 204 -15.72 -19.19 2.11
N GLN A 205 -16.41 -19.97 2.93
CA GLN A 205 -17.46 -19.50 3.85
C GLN A 205 -16.97 -19.40 5.29
N SER A 206 -15.69 -19.67 5.55
CA SER A 206 -15.14 -19.61 6.90
C SER A 206 -15.24 -18.18 7.44
N PRO A 207 -15.70 -18.00 8.69
CA PRO A 207 -15.78 -16.68 9.28
C PRO A 207 -14.38 -16.06 9.40
N PRO A 208 -14.27 -14.72 9.33
CA PRO A 208 -12.99 -14.06 9.56
C PRO A 208 -12.38 -14.43 10.91
N ARG A 209 -11.06 -14.64 10.94
CA ARG A 209 -10.31 -14.98 12.16
C ARG A 209 -9.36 -13.85 12.56
N LEU A 210 -9.06 -13.73 13.86
CA LEU A 210 -7.99 -12.85 14.33
C LEU A 210 -6.62 -13.45 13.97
N LEU A 211 -5.73 -12.60 13.46
CA LEU A 211 -4.32 -12.91 13.24
C LEU A 211 -3.45 -12.43 14.40
N THR A 212 -3.86 -11.40 15.12
CA THR A 212 -3.11 -10.81 16.25
C THR A 212 -4.01 -10.69 17.48
N ASN A 213 -3.41 -10.69 18.66
CA ASN A 213 -4.11 -10.62 19.95
C ASN A 213 -3.25 -10.08 21.11
N ASP A 214 -2.15 -9.40 20.80
CA ASP A 214 -1.25 -8.76 21.75
C ASP A 214 -1.76 -7.35 22.14
N PRO A 215 -1.37 -6.82 23.31
CA PRO A 215 -1.97 -5.60 23.87
C PRO A 215 -1.37 -4.31 23.25
N VAL A 216 -1.36 -4.22 21.92
CA VAL A 216 -0.79 -3.11 21.15
C VAL A 216 -1.69 -2.74 19.98
N ASP A 217 -1.61 -1.48 19.52
CA ASP A 217 -2.27 -1.04 18.30
C ASP A 217 -1.39 -1.35 17.08
N HIS A 218 -1.89 -2.19 16.16
CA HIS A 218 -1.26 -2.44 14.87
C HIS A 218 -1.49 -1.29 13.89
N ILE A 219 -0.42 -0.79 13.28
CA ILE A 219 -0.42 0.31 12.32
C ILE A 219 0.09 -0.19 10.97
N ASN A 220 -0.76 -0.09 9.94
CA ASN A 220 -0.49 -0.48 8.56
C ASN A 220 0.26 -1.82 8.38
N PRO A 221 -0.17 -2.94 9.03
CA PRO A 221 0.48 -4.22 8.88
C PRO A 221 0.46 -4.74 7.43
N LYS A 222 1.62 -5.08 6.88
CA LYS A 222 1.77 -5.67 5.55
C LYS A 222 2.01 -7.18 5.63
N PRO A 223 1.21 -8.02 4.94
CA PRO A 223 1.43 -9.45 4.89
C PRO A 223 2.53 -9.81 3.89
N PHE A 224 3.31 -10.85 4.16
CA PHE A 224 4.30 -11.38 3.22
C PHE A 224 4.48 -12.88 3.34
N ILE A 225 5.00 -13.52 2.28
CA ILE A 225 5.40 -14.92 2.29
C ILE A 225 6.88 -15.03 1.96
N PHE A 226 7.63 -15.70 2.83
CA PHE A 226 9.05 -15.94 2.62
C PHE A 226 9.41 -17.35 3.07
N LYS A 227 10.10 -18.11 2.20
CA LYS A 227 10.49 -19.51 2.46
C LYS A 227 9.35 -20.38 3.00
N GLY A 228 8.14 -20.20 2.46
CA GLY A 228 6.93 -20.95 2.84
C GLY A 228 6.31 -20.55 4.19
N LYS A 229 6.85 -19.54 4.88
CA LYS A 229 6.28 -18.99 6.10
C LYS A 229 5.55 -17.69 5.81
N ARG A 230 4.51 -17.41 6.60
CA ARG A 230 3.73 -16.16 6.52
C ARG A 230 4.21 -15.20 7.58
N TYR A 231 4.43 -13.96 7.15
CA TYR A 231 4.90 -12.86 7.99
C TYR A 231 3.89 -11.72 7.97
N LEU A 232 3.93 -10.92 9.03
CA LEU A 232 3.19 -9.67 9.14
C LEU A 232 4.14 -8.59 9.64
N PHE A 233 4.27 -7.50 8.89
CA PHE A 233 5.15 -6.38 9.21
C PHE A 233 4.33 -5.20 9.69
N SER A 234 4.33 -4.92 10.99
CA SER A 234 3.42 -3.95 11.59
C SER A 234 4.18 -2.85 12.31
N GLY A 235 3.82 -1.59 12.03
CA GLY A 235 4.08 -0.50 12.98
C GLY A 235 3.28 -0.71 14.25
N ILE A 236 3.76 -0.21 15.39
CA ILE A 236 3.14 -0.47 16.70
C ILE A 236 2.95 0.83 17.50
N ASP A 237 1.75 1.01 18.06
CA ASP A 237 1.37 2.09 18.98
C ASP A 237 1.70 3.50 18.47
N ARG A 238 1.76 3.65 17.14
CA ARG A 238 2.17 4.89 16.45
C ARG A 238 3.57 5.38 16.84
N THR A 239 4.43 4.47 17.28
CA THR A 239 5.82 4.77 17.68
C THR A 239 6.79 4.62 16.49
N ALA A 240 8.08 4.87 16.73
CA ALA A 240 9.16 4.60 15.77
C ALA A 240 9.56 3.11 15.74
N LYS A 241 8.72 2.23 16.27
CA LYS A 241 8.97 0.79 16.34
C LYS A 241 8.00 0.03 15.48
N SER A 242 8.51 -1.05 14.91
CA SER A 242 7.72 -2.05 14.23
C SER A 242 7.99 -3.42 14.82
N ILE A 243 7.03 -4.31 14.72
CA ILE A 243 7.21 -5.72 15.04
C ILE A 243 6.96 -6.53 13.75
N VAL A 244 7.91 -7.42 13.45
CA VAL A 244 7.74 -8.49 12.49
C VAL A 244 7.16 -9.67 13.22
N TYR A 245 6.03 -10.16 12.76
CA TYR A 245 5.38 -11.36 13.27
C TYR A 245 5.50 -12.50 12.28
N VAL A 246 5.42 -13.73 12.77
CA VAL A 246 5.42 -14.95 11.95
C VAL A 246 4.28 -15.86 12.38
N GLU A 247 3.60 -16.50 11.41
CA GLU A 247 2.62 -17.55 11.69
C GLU A 247 3.39 -18.82 12.08
N SER A 248 3.34 -19.18 13.36
CA SER A 248 4.09 -20.32 13.93
C SER A 248 3.56 -21.67 13.46
N ALA A 249 2.26 -21.76 13.17
CA ALA A 249 1.61 -22.91 12.54
C ALA A 249 0.34 -22.46 11.79
N PRO A 250 -0.07 -23.15 10.72
CA PRO A 250 -1.25 -22.78 9.95
C PRO A 250 -2.50 -22.58 10.83
N GLY A 251 -3.13 -21.42 10.70
CA GLY A 251 -4.36 -21.09 11.43
C GLY A 251 -4.16 -20.57 12.85
N GLN A 252 -2.93 -20.57 13.37
CA GLN A 252 -2.61 -19.93 14.65
C GLN A 252 -2.50 -18.40 14.48
N PRO A 253 -2.68 -17.63 15.57
CA PRO A 253 -2.28 -16.24 15.60
C PRO A 253 -0.78 -16.09 15.30
N PHE A 254 -0.45 -14.97 14.68
CA PHE A 254 0.92 -14.56 14.41
C PHE A 254 1.62 -14.21 15.73
N ALA A 255 2.83 -14.71 15.91
CA ALA A 255 3.64 -14.44 17.09
C ALA A 255 4.76 -13.45 16.76
N PRO A 256 5.14 -12.53 17.67
CA PRO A 256 6.28 -11.65 17.48
C PRO A 256 7.56 -12.45 17.20
N LEU A 257 8.26 -12.11 16.11
CA LEU A 257 9.56 -12.66 15.75
C LEU A 257 10.69 -11.70 16.08
N GLN A 258 10.51 -10.43 15.73
CA GLN A 258 11.53 -9.38 15.88
C GLN A 258 10.89 -8.02 16.05
N THR A 259 11.51 -7.17 16.87
CA THR A 259 11.25 -5.74 16.90
C THR A 259 12.29 -5.00 16.06
N ILE A 260 11.84 -4.14 15.15
CA ILE A 260 12.67 -3.18 14.43
C ILE A 260 12.60 -1.86 15.20
N THR A 261 13.75 -1.38 15.67
CA THR A 261 13.89 -0.06 16.29
C THR A 261 14.95 0.70 15.52
N VAL A 262 14.58 1.87 15.00
CA VAL A 262 15.51 2.72 14.25
C VAL A 262 16.43 3.44 15.22
N GLU A 263 17.73 3.15 15.12
CA GLU A 263 18.79 3.87 15.80
C GLU A 263 19.38 4.91 14.83
N GLY A 264 19.60 6.14 15.29
CA GLY A 264 20.25 7.19 14.47
C GLY A 264 19.34 7.94 13.49
N SER A 265 18.02 7.95 13.72
CA SER A 265 17.12 8.87 12.99
C SER A 265 17.53 10.33 13.22
N ALA A 266 17.45 11.15 12.17
CA ALA A 266 17.65 12.61 12.27
C ALA A 266 16.34 13.37 12.54
N LEU A 267 15.22 12.66 12.65
CA LEU A 267 13.93 13.24 13.03
C LEU A 267 13.99 13.74 14.47
N GLN A 268 13.29 14.85 14.76
CA GLN A 268 13.24 15.42 16.10
C GLN A 268 12.45 14.54 17.06
N ARG A 269 11.36 13.93 16.57
CA ARG A 269 10.46 13.05 17.31
C ARG A 269 10.02 11.92 16.39
N PRO A 270 10.89 10.93 16.11
CA PRO A 270 10.58 9.86 15.19
C PRO A 270 9.36 9.08 15.70
N CYS A 271 8.42 8.81 14.79
CA CYS A 271 7.27 7.97 15.05
C CYS A 271 6.68 7.41 13.74
N LEU A 272 5.59 6.65 13.86
CA LEU A 272 4.89 6.03 12.72
C LEU A 272 5.83 5.24 11.80
N ALA A 273 6.54 4.26 12.35
CA ALA A 273 7.21 3.27 11.52
C ALA A 273 6.15 2.42 10.79
N GLN A 274 5.87 2.74 9.52
CA GLN A 274 4.72 2.20 8.78
C GLN A 274 5.02 2.06 7.28
N SER A 275 4.01 1.64 6.50
CA SER A 275 4.13 1.39 5.05
C SER A 275 5.30 0.45 4.79
N HIS A 276 5.27 -0.69 5.48
CA HIS A 276 6.27 -1.72 5.30
C HIS A 276 6.08 -2.36 3.93
N GLU A 277 7.14 -2.37 3.13
CA GLU A 277 7.21 -3.10 1.88
C GLU A 277 8.27 -4.20 1.99
N PRO A 278 7.88 -5.41 2.42
CA PRO A 278 8.77 -6.56 2.53
C PRO A 278 9.08 -7.15 1.15
N PHE A 279 10.33 -7.58 0.96
CA PHE A 279 10.77 -8.20 -0.28
C PHE A 279 11.89 -9.21 -0.04
N GLU A 280 12.01 -10.18 -0.94
CA GLU A 280 13.14 -11.11 -0.99
C GLU A 280 14.19 -10.60 -1.96
N PHE A 281 15.45 -10.58 -1.54
CA PHE A 281 16.58 -10.31 -2.43
C PHE A 281 17.75 -11.20 -2.04
N ARG A 282 18.30 -11.93 -3.02
CA ARG A 282 19.42 -12.88 -2.83
C ARG A 282 19.21 -13.87 -1.66
N GLY A 283 17.98 -14.41 -1.53
CA GLY A 283 17.64 -15.40 -0.51
C GLY A 283 17.48 -14.85 0.92
N ARG A 284 17.47 -13.51 1.07
CA ARG A 284 17.29 -12.78 2.33
C ARG A 284 16.00 -11.97 2.30
N LEU A 285 15.40 -11.83 3.48
CA LEU A 285 14.18 -11.05 3.68
C LEU A 285 14.53 -9.65 4.18
N TYR A 286 14.06 -8.66 3.42
CA TYR A 286 14.19 -7.25 3.74
C TYR A 286 12.81 -6.62 3.90
N THR A 287 12.77 -5.44 4.51
CA THR A 287 11.61 -4.55 4.45
C THR A 287 12.08 -3.11 4.34
N THR A 288 11.44 -2.34 3.47
CA THR A 288 11.48 -0.88 3.54
C THR A 288 10.31 -0.35 4.31
N PHE A 289 10.47 0.81 4.92
CA PHE A 289 9.42 1.46 5.68
C PHE A 289 9.72 2.94 5.85
N GLN A 290 8.68 3.72 6.10
CA GLN A 290 8.81 5.14 6.39
C GLN A 290 8.75 5.40 7.89
N LEU A 291 9.49 6.41 8.34
CA LEU A 291 9.28 7.10 9.62
C LEU A 291 8.93 8.55 9.35
N SER A 292 8.22 9.17 10.29
CA SER A 292 7.90 10.59 10.22
C SER A 292 8.10 11.26 11.57
N ASP A 293 8.34 12.57 11.54
CA ASP A 293 8.23 13.38 12.75
C ASP A 293 6.79 13.34 13.26
N CYS A 294 6.65 13.11 14.56
CA CYS A 294 5.36 13.20 15.21
C CYS A 294 4.86 14.65 15.20
N GLY A 295 3.70 14.87 14.59
CA GLY A 295 2.98 16.15 14.64
C GLY A 295 2.34 16.41 16.01
N ARG A 296 1.67 17.56 16.16
CA ARG A 296 0.88 17.89 17.37
C ARG A 296 -0.48 17.16 17.42
N ALA A 297 -0.95 16.56 16.32
CA ALA A 297 -2.17 15.76 16.27
C ALA A 297 -2.16 14.77 15.09
N GLY A 298 -2.42 13.48 15.34
CA GLY A 298 -2.76 12.48 14.33
C GLY A 298 -1.60 11.93 13.47
N LEU A 299 -2.00 11.19 12.42
CA LEU A 299 -1.14 10.59 11.37
C LEU A 299 -0.54 11.70 10.49
N SER A 300 0.47 12.41 11.02
CA SER A 300 1.14 13.55 10.38
C SER A 300 2.06 13.18 9.22
N PHE A 301 2.11 11.92 8.80
CA PHE A 301 3.08 11.41 7.84
C PHE A 301 2.97 12.02 6.43
N PHE A 302 1.82 12.61 6.07
CA PHE A 302 1.68 13.33 4.80
C PHE A 302 2.21 14.77 4.82
N THR A 303 2.56 15.33 5.98
CA THR A 303 2.94 16.75 6.11
C THR A 303 4.18 16.97 6.98
N ALA A 304 4.60 15.96 7.74
CA ALA A 304 5.79 15.98 8.58
C ALA A 304 7.03 15.52 7.81
N THR A 305 8.19 16.00 8.26
CA THR A 305 9.49 15.52 7.77
C THR A 305 9.54 14.00 7.91
N GLY A 306 10.01 13.32 6.86
CA GLY A 306 10.07 11.87 6.80
C GLY A 306 11.48 11.34 6.53
N GLU A 307 11.68 10.08 6.90
CA GLU A 307 12.82 9.27 6.51
C GLU A 307 12.32 7.93 5.96
N VAL A 308 13.05 7.39 4.99
CA VAL A 308 12.85 6.03 4.47
C VAL A 308 14.01 5.17 4.90
N TRP A 309 13.69 4.00 5.42
CA TRP A 309 14.62 3.04 5.98
C TRP A 309 14.47 1.67 5.32
N LEU A 310 15.59 0.95 5.25
CA LEU A 310 15.70 -0.44 4.86
C LEU A 310 16.16 -1.25 6.07
N ALA A 311 15.53 -2.39 6.35
CA ALA A 311 15.94 -3.32 7.39
C ALA A 311 16.07 -4.74 6.83
N GLU A 312 17.14 -5.43 7.22
CA GLU A 312 17.27 -6.88 7.08
C GLU A 312 16.51 -7.56 8.23
N VAL A 313 15.64 -8.51 7.90
CA VAL A 313 14.72 -9.15 8.85
C VAL A 313 15.30 -10.46 9.39
N GLU A 314 15.97 -11.22 8.53
CA GLU A 314 16.68 -12.44 8.93
C GLU A 314 18.18 -12.23 8.73
N GLY A 315 19.01 -12.52 9.75
CA GLY A 315 20.47 -12.40 9.65
C GLY A 315 21.06 -11.42 10.66
N ASN A 316 21.93 -10.52 10.19
CA ASN A 316 22.66 -9.57 11.03
C ASN A 316 21.81 -8.38 11.47
N ARG A 317 20.55 -8.29 10.99
CA ARG A 317 19.55 -7.28 11.37
C ARG A 317 20.05 -5.86 11.17
N ARG A 318 20.77 -5.65 10.06
CA ARG A 318 21.29 -4.35 9.67
C ARG A 318 20.14 -3.44 9.23
N GLN A 319 20.33 -2.14 9.45
CA GLN A 319 19.40 -1.10 9.06
C GLN A 319 20.14 0.02 8.35
N TRP A 320 19.52 0.61 7.34
CA TRP A 320 20.08 1.71 6.56
C TRP A 320 19.03 2.78 6.34
N ARG A 321 19.37 4.04 6.61
CA ARG A 321 18.60 5.17 6.10
C ARG A 321 18.92 5.32 4.62
N ILE A 322 17.92 5.17 3.78
CA ILE A 322 18.06 5.22 2.32
C ILE A 322 17.46 6.49 1.71
N SER A 323 16.64 7.21 2.46
CA SER A 323 16.24 8.57 2.08
C SER A 323 17.43 9.55 2.12
N HIS A 324 17.40 10.54 1.23
CA HIS A 324 18.34 11.67 1.25
C HIS A 324 18.18 12.52 2.53
N ALA A 325 19.24 13.25 2.89
CA ALA A 325 19.21 14.18 4.02
C ALA A 325 18.39 15.45 3.67
N GLY A 326 17.57 15.93 4.60
CA GLY A 326 16.75 17.13 4.41
C GLY A 326 15.44 17.05 5.19
N ASP A 327 14.71 18.16 5.25
CA ASP A 327 13.48 18.30 6.02
C ASP A 327 12.20 17.97 5.24
N ASP A 328 12.33 17.53 3.98
CA ASP A 328 11.23 17.07 3.13
C ASP A 328 10.39 15.97 3.79
N VAL A 329 9.11 15.94 3.41
CA VAL A 329 8.25 14.77 3.61
C VAL A 329 8.73 13.67 2.67
N LYS A 330 8.87 12.45 3.19
CA LYS A 330 9.34 11.29 2.43
C LYS A 330 8.47 10.09 2.79
N ASN A 331 7.88 9.43 1.80
CA ASN A 331 6.87 8.40 2.02
C ASN A 331 6.77 7.39 0.87
N GLU A 332 5.93 6.36 1.11
CA GLU A 332 5.56 5.29 0.17
C GLU A 332 6.80 4.61 -0.45
N PRO A 333 7.64 3.94 0.35
CA PRO A 333 8.86 3.34 -0.15
C PRO A 333 8.60 1.99 -0.84
N GLU A 334 8.82 1.95 -2.14
CA GLU A 334 8.48 0.80 -2.98
C GLU A 334 9.71 0.06 -3.52
N PRO A 335 9.89 -1.24 -3.20
CA PRO A 335 10.96 -2.05 -3.74
C PRO A 335 10.67 -2.51 -5.17
N LEU A 336 11.69 -2.43 -6.02
CA LEU A 336 11.78 -3.08 -7.32
C LEU A 336 12.93 -4.07 -7.29
N VAL A 337 12.63 -5.36 -7.40
CA VAL A 337 13.61 -6.44 -7.28
C VAL A 337 13.94 -7.01 -8.64
N GLY A 338 15.23 -6.91 -9.02
CA GLY A 338 15.81 -7.62 -10.16
C GLY A 338 16.60 -8.84 -9.72
N ARG A 339 17.27 -9.47 -10.69
CA ARG A 339 18.10 -10.65 -10.44
C ARG A 339 19.34 -10.29 -9.64
N ASP A 340 20.06 -9.26 -10.08
CA ASP A 340 21.37 -8.90 -9.52
C ASP A 340 21.30 -7.65 -8.65
N HIS A 341 20.23 -6.87 -8.77
CA HIS A 341 20.01 -5.60 -8.08
C HIS A 341 18.62 -5.53 -7.46
N ALA A 342 18.48 -4.72 -6.42
CA ALA A 342 17.19 -4.26 -5.94
C ALA A 342 17.26 -2.73 -5.77
N TRP A 343 16.15 -2.07 -6.06
CA TRP A 343 16.01 -0.62 -6.01
C TRP A 343 14.86 -0.27 -5.08
N ILE A 344 15.03 0.76 -4.28
CA ILE A 344 13.94 1.31 -3.47
C ILE A 344 13.58 2.67 -4.03
N PHE A 345 12.35 2.80 -4.49
CA PHE A 345 11.76 4.07 -4.90
C PHE A 345 11.01 4.70 -3.73
N TYR A 346 10.93 6.02 -3.70
CA TYR A 346 10.07 6.72 -2.73
C TYR A 346 9.72 8.12 -3.24
N SER A 347 8.61 8.64 -2.75
CA SER A 347 8.19 10.01 -3.05
C SER A 347 8.73 10.98 -2.01
N ALA A 348 9.16 12.17 -2.47
CA ALA A 348 9.59 13.25 -1.60
C ALA A 348 9.04 14.61 -2.06
N TYR A 349 8.70 15.47 -1.10
CA TYR A 349 8.21 16.82 -1.39
C TYR A 349 8.45 17.79 -0.22
N PRO A 350 8.47 19.11 -0.50
CA PRO A 350 8.68 20.13 0.52
C PRO A 350 7.70 20.04 1.69
N LYS A 351 8.26 20.14 2.90
CA LYS A 351 7.49 20.22 4.15
C LYS A 351 6.48 21.36 4.14
N GLY A 352 5.29 21.12 4.69
CA GLY A 352 4.22 22.11 4.77
C GLY A 352 3.48 22.37 3.45
N GLY A 353 3.91 21.77 2.34
CA GLY A 353 3.13 21.73 1.11
C GLY A 353 1.82 20.96 1.30
N ASP A 354 0.75 21.38 0.63
CA ASP A 354 -0.45 20.56 0.52
C ASP A 354 -0.11 19.33 -0.34
N PRO A 355 -0.17 18.09 0.20
CA PRO A 355 0.20 16.88 -0.53
C PRO A 355 -0.63 16.69 -1.81
N ARG A 356 -1.78 17.36 -1.95
CA ARG A 356 -2.63 17.34 -3.14
C ARG A 356 -2.18 18.30 -4.25
N ARG A 357 -1.31 19.25 -3.94
CA ARG A 357 -0.91 20.35 -4.84
C ARG A 357 0.60 20.45 -5.03
N VAL A 358 1.38 19.92 -4.10
CA VAL A 358 2.83 19.91 -4.18
C VAL A 358 3.32 18.95 -5.25
N VAL A 359 4.50 19.23 -5.79
CA VAL A 359 5.19 18.36 -6.75
C VAL A 359 5.89 17.26 -5.97
N HIS A 360 5.45 16.01 -6.18
CA HIS A 360 6.11 14.82 -5.62
C HIS A 360 7.26 14.38 -6.52
N GLN A 361 8.49 14.46 -6.01
CA GLN A 361 9.67 13.95 -6.70
C GLN A 361 9.84 12.45 -6.43
N LEU A 362 10.11 11.68 -7.48
CA LEU A 362 10.47 10.28 -7.36
C LEU A 362 11.97 10.15 -7.16
N TRP A 363 12.36 9.56 -6.04
CA TRP A 363 13.75 9.21 -5.74
C TRP A 363 13.90 7.70 -5.85
N ARG A 364 15.14 7.25 -6.11
CA ARG A 364 15.49 5.83 -6.04
C ARG A 364 16.87 5.64 -5.42
N MET A 365 17.06 4.52 -4.74
CA MET A 365 18.35 4.11 -4.21
C MET A 365 18.57 2.61 -4.44
N ALA A 366 19.78 2.21 -4.83
CA ALA A 366 20.14 0.81 -4.89
C ALA A 366 20.25 0.22 -3.48
N VAL A 367 19.74 -0.99 -3.28
CA VAL A 367 19.97 -1.78 -2.07
C VAL A 367 21.48 -2.08 -1.98
N PRO A 368 22.14 -1.81 -0.85
CA PRO A 368 23.57 -2.06 -0.70
C PRO A 368 23.91 -3.52 -1.00
N SER A 369 24.87 -3.75 -1.89
CA SER A 369 25.50 -5.06 -2.05
C SER A 369 26.50 -5.26 -0.90
N ASP A 370 26.21 -6.20 -0.01
CA ASP A 370 27.18 -6.67 1.01
C ASP A 370 28.50 -7.15 0.38
#